data_AF-A0A381QKG0-F1
#
_entry.id   AF-A0A381QKG0-F1
#
_cell.length_a   1.000
_cell.length_b   1.000
_cell.length_c   1.000
_cell.angle_alpha   90.00
_cell.angle_beta   90.00
_cell.angle_gamma   90.00
#
_symmetry.space_group_name_H-M   'P 1'
#
loop_
_entity.id
_entity.type
_entity.pdbx_description
1 polymer ?
#
loop_
_entity_poly.entity_id
_entity_poly.type
_entity_poly.pdbx_seq_one_letter_code
_entity_poly.pdbx_strand_id
1 'polypeptide(L)'
;MSSVAFIPIVLGLIGLIAAFGIYRAVLQYAPGTGKVTEIGEMIHHGALVFIRREYTYLAIFVAVVAVLILISDLGWRSMVAFLVGAACSALAGYIGMFTATRANVRTTTAAAESGAPAALTVAFYGGSIMGLTVAAMGLLGLGVLYLYFGGDPETAHVIHGFGMGASSVALFSRVGGGIFTKSADVGADLVGKIEAGIPEDDPRNPGVIADNVGDNVGDVAGMGSDIFESYCGAMIATIAIAATLSPEVISALAAGDQNKLMFLPLALASVGLVCSLIGIQLVKSSSGKSPDTALRMGTIGASVIFILAALALTHYVDISINIWLSVVVGALGGIVIGLVTEYYTAGKPVQKIANSGETGPATVMISGLAIGMQSVTVPVLALCAIILISSELSGLYGVGIAAVGMLATVGITMAIDAYGPVADNAGGIAEMAGLGDEVREITDKLDELGNTTAAIGKGFAIGAAALAALAIISAYIETVAHHVPDFALNISDPTVLAGMFLGGIFPFLVSSMTMTAVGDAAFDMIREIRRQFKEIP
;
A
#
# COMPACT_ATOMS: atom_id res chain seq x y z
N MET A 1 5.54 32.07 7.82
CA MET A 1 5.11 30.67 7.93
C MET A 1 4.02 30.60 8.98
N SER A 2 2.79 30.25 8.60
CA SER A 2 1.69 30.12 9.55
C SER A 2 1.98 28.95 10.51
N SER A 3 1.54 29.06 11.77
CA SER A 3 1.61 27.98 12.77
C SER A 3 0.94 26.68 12.29
N VAL A 4 0.06 26.78 11.29
CA VAL A 4 -0.67 25.68 10.66
C VAL A 4 0.24 24.75 9.86
N ALA A 5 1.35 25.24 9.29
CA ALA A 5 2.29 24.41 8.53
C ALA A 5 3.00 23.33 9.38
N PHE A 6 2.97 23.45 10.71
CA PHE A 6 3.50 22.44 11.63
C PHE A 6 2.52 21.28 11.89
N ILE A 7 1.23 21.41 11.52
CA ILE A 7 0.21 20.39 11.79
C ILE A 7 0.59 19.01 11.22
N PRO A 8 1.01 18.88 9.94
CA PRO A 8 1.40 17.57 9.39
C PRO A 8 2.56 16.94 10.15
N ILE A 9 3.54 17.75 10.58
CA ILE A 9 4.71 17.30 11.32
C ILE A 9 4.29 16.78 12.70
N VAL A 10 3.49 17.56 13.43
CA VAL A 10 3.01 17.20 14.78
C VAL A 10 2.12 15.97 14.73
N LEU A 11 1.18 15.90 13.79
CA LEU A 11 0.30 14.73 13.64
C LEU A 11 1.06 13.51 13.13
N GLY A 12 2.05 13.68 12.26
CA GLY A 12 2.98 12.61 11.89
C GLY A 12 3.71 12.05 13.11
N LEU A 13 4.26 12.91 13.98
CA LEU A 13 4.87 12.46 15.23
C LEU A 13 3.87 11.74 16.16
N ILE A 14 2.65 12.26 16.30
CA ILE A 14 1.58 11.61 17.08
C ILE A 14 1.24 10.24 16.49
N GLY A 15 1.17 10.11 15.16
CA GLY A 15 0.94 8.85 14.47
C GLY A 15 2.02 7.82 14.75
N LEU A 16 3.30 8.22 14.71
CA LEU A 16 4.42 7.35 15.09
C LEU A 16 4.38 6.94 16.56
N ILE A 17 4.03 7.87 17.46
CA ILE A 17 3.86 7.57 18.89
C ILE A 17 2.71 6.58 19.09
N ALA A 18 1.60 6.74 18.38
CA ALA A 18 0.47 5.81 18.41
C ALA A 18 0.87 4.43 17.89
N ALA A 19 1.58 4.35 16.75
CA ALA A 19 2.12 3.11 16.21
C ALA A 19 3.05 2.41 17.22
N PHE A 20 3.93 3.16 17.88
CA PHE A 20 4.80 2.63 18.94
C PHE A 20 4.01 2.16 20.17
N GLY A 21 2.93 2.87 20.53
CA GLY A 21 2.00 2.46 21.59
C GLY A 21 1.31 1.13 21.27
N ILE A 22 0.84 0.95 20.03
CA ILE A 22 0.26 -0.32 19.56
C ILE A 22 1.33 -1.42 19.55
N TYR A 23 2.54 -1.12 19.10
CA TYR A 23 3.66 -2.07 19.16
C TYR A 23 3.95 -2.55 20.59
N ARG A 24 3.97 -1.63 21.57
CA ARG A 24 4.09 -2.00 22.98
C ARG A 24 2.93 -2.87 23.45
N ALA A 25 1.71 -2.62 23.00
CA ALA A 25 0.56 -3.46 23.31
C ALA A 25 0.72 -4.87 22.71
N VAL A 26 1.19 -5.00 21.47
CA VAL A 26 1.53 -6.30 20.86
C VAL A 26 2.59 -7.02 21.69
N LEU A 27 3.66 -6.35 22.11
CA LEU A 27 4.72 -6.96 22.92
C LEU A 27 4.25 -7.49 24.28
N GLN A 28 3.11 -7.03 24.82
CA GLN A 28 2.53 -7.57 26.06
C GLN A 28 1.91 -8.96 25.88
N TYR A 29 1.57 -9.36 24.65
CA TYR A 29 1.15 -10.72 24.35
C TYR A 29 2.36 -11.66 24.39
N ALA A 30 2.15 -12.85 24.95
CA ALA A 30 3.18 -13.86 25.06
C ALA A 30 3.62 -14.33 23.66
N PRO A 31 4.93 -14.46 23.39
CA PRO A 31 5.44 -15.00 22.12
C PRO A 31 5.40 -16.54 22.06
N GLY A 32 4.65 -17.18 22.95
CA GLY A 32 4.61 -18.65 23.07
C GLY A 32 5.85 -19.25 23.72
N THR A 33 6.00 -20.57 23.59
CA THR A 33 7.15 -21.33 24.10
C THR A 33 7.58 -22.41 23.10
N GLY A 34 8.81 -22.89 23.23
CA GLY A 34 9.35 -23.99 22.42
C GLY A 34 9.39 -23.65 20.93
N LYS A 35 8.90 -24.58 20.11
CA LYS A 35 8.97 -24.50 18.64
C LYS A 35 8.38 -23.22 18.06
N VAL A 36 7.28 -22.73 18.61
CA VAL A 36 6.59 -21.50 18.13
C VAL A 36 7.56 -20.31 18.13
N THR A 37 8.32 -20.14 19.21
CA THR A 37 9.29 -19.05 19.34
C THR A 37 10.53 -19.29 18.47
N GLU A 38 11.01 -20.54 18.37
CA GLU A 38 12.15 -20.90 17.52
C GLU A 38 11.88 -20.61 16.04
N ILE A 39 10.71 -21.03 15.53
CA ILE A 39 10.27 -20.78 14.16
C ILE A 39 10.11 -19.29 13.91
N GLY A 40 9.48 -18.58 14.85
CA GLY A 40 9.36 -17.13 14.81
C GLY A 40 10.68 -16.40 14.65
N GLU A 41 11.71 -16.80 15.40
CA GLU A 41 13.04 -16.21 15.29
C GLU A 41 13.74 -16.58 13.96
N MET A 42 13.52 -17.78 13.41
CA MET A 42 14.02 -18.14 12.07
C MET A 42 13.43 -17.23 10.99
N ILE A 43 12.11 -17.02 11.01
CA ILE A 43 11.42 -16.12 10.08
C ILE A 43 11.92 -14.68 10.26
N HIS A 44 11.97 -14.19 11.51
CA HIS A 44 12.44 -12.83 11.80
C HIS A 44 13.87 -12.59 11.33
N HIS A 45 14.77 -13.55 11.58
CA HIS A 45 16.15 -13.47 11.13
C HIS A 45 16.25 -13.50 9.60
N GLY A 46 15.51 -14.41 8.93
CA GLY A 46 15.47 -14.50 7.46
C GLY A 46 15.03 -13.19 6.80
N ALA A 47 13.95 -12.59 7.32
CA ALA A 47 13.42 -11.32 6.81
C ALA A 47 14.43 -10.16 6.99
N LEU A 48 15.12 -10.09 8.13
CA LEU A 48 16.17 -9.10 8.38
C LEU A 48 17.37 -9.27 7.44
N VAL A 49 17.78 -10.51 7.15
CA VAL A 49 18.87 -10.80 6.22
C VAL A 49 18.51 -10.35 4.80
N PHE A 50 17.29 -10.67 4.35
CA PHE A 50 16.80 -10.27 3.04
C PHE A 50 16.73 -8.75 2.90
N ILE A 51 16.04 -8.05 3.80
CA ILE A 51 15.87 -6.59 3.73
C ILE A 51 17.23 -5.88 3.80
N ARG A 52 18.16 -6.35 4.63
CA ARG A 52 19.52 -5.78 4.64
C ARG A 52 20.20 -5.92 3.29
N ARG A 53 20.06 -7.06 2.62
CA ARG A 53 20.66 -7.29 1.30
C ARG A 53 20.01 -6.41 0.24
N GLU A 54 18.69 -6.39 0.18
CA GLU A 54 17.91 -5.57 -0.74
C GLU A 54 18.28 -4.08 -0.59
N TYR A 55 18.29 -3.57 0.66
CA TYR A 55 18.59 -2.16 0.92
C TYR A 55 20.04 -1.80 0.63
N THR A 56 20.96 -2.76 0.67
CA THR A 56 22.35 -2.53 0.24
C THR A 56 22.43 -2.23 -1.26
N TYR A 57 21.72 -2.99 -2.10
CA TYR A 57 21.68 -2.74 -3.54
C TYR A 57 20.89 -1.46 -3.87
N LEU A 58 19.78 -1.25 -3.18
CA LEU A 58 18.97 -0.04 -3.32
C LEU A 58 19.76 1.22 -2.94
N ALA A 59 20.57 1.18 -1.88
CA ALA A 59 21.40 2.31 -1.47
C ALA A 59 22.40 2.73 -2.55
N ILE A 60 22.94 1.78 -3.32
CA ILE A 60 23.82 2.08 -4.46
C ILE A 60 23.03 2.82 -5.55
N PHE A 61 21.84 2.32 -5.90
CA PHE A 61 20.97 2.97 -6.90
C PHE A 61 20.58 4.39 -6.46
N VAL A 62 20.11 4.54 -5.23
CA VAL A 62 19.73 5.83 -4.63
C VAL A 62 20.92 6.79 -4.62
N ALA A 63 22.13 6.34 -4.27
CA ALA A 63 23.32 7.18 -4.30
C ALA A 63 23.66 7.68 -5.71
N VAL A 64 23.56 6.82 -6.73
CA VAL A 64 23.78 7.19 -8.13
C VAL A 64 22.76 8.24 -8.57
N VAL A 65 21.47 8.01 -8.33
CA VAL A 65 20.41 8.96 -8.70
C VAL A 65 20.56 10.28 -7.95
N ALA A 66 20.94 10.25 -6.66
CA ALA A 66 21.18 11.45 -5.88
C ALA A 66 22.33 12.30 -6.47
N VAL A 67 23.44 11.66 -6.89
CA VAL A 67 24.54 12.37 -7.58
C VAL A 67 24.07 12.95 -8.90
N LEU A 68 23.27 12.21 -9.69
CA LEU A 68 22.72 12.71 -10.95
C LEU A 68 21.82 13.94 -10.74
N ILE A 69 20.96 13.91 -9.72
CA ILE A 69 20.13 15.07 -9.35
C ILE A 69 21.02 16.26 -8.93
N LEU A 70 22.05 16.02 -8.11
CA LEU A 70 22.96 17.05 -7.62
C LEU A 70 23.69 17.80 -8.74
N ILE A 71 24.15 17.08 -9.77
CA ILE A 71 24.90 17.68 -10.89
C ILE A 71 23.98 18.26 -11.97
N SER A 72 22.68 17.94 -11.92
CA SER A 72 21.66 18.50 -12.82
C SER A 72 21.18 19.88 -12.36
N ASP A 73 20.38 20.54 -13.22
CA ASP A 73 19.76 21.82 -12.91
C ASP A 73 18.72 21.75 -11.77
N LEU A 74 18.30 20.54 -11.34
CA LEU A 74 17.43 20.33 -10.18
C LEU A 74 18.09 20.72 -8.84
N GLY A 75 19.43 20.64 -8.79
CA GLY A 75 20.24 21.07 -7.65
C GLY A 75 20.09 20.26 -6.35
N TRP A 76 20.82 20.72 -5.33
CA TRP A 76 20.95 20.00 -4.05
C TRP A 76 19.66 19.90 -3.24
N ARG A 77 18.72 20.85 -3.40
CA ARG A 77 17.44 20.84 -2.66
C ARG A 77 16.59 19.65 -3.07
N SER A 78 16.47 19.42 -4.38
CA SER A 78 15.76 18.27 -4.95
C SER A 78 16.44 16.95 -4.59
N MET A 79 17.79 16.93 -4.56
CA MET A 79 18.56 15.78 -4.09
C MET A 79 18.22 15.44 -2.62
N VAL A 80 18.20 16.45 -1.74
CA VAL A 80 17.84 16.23 -0.32
C VAL A 80 16.41 15.72 -0.20
N ALA A 81 15.45 16.31 -0.94
CA ALA A 81 14.07 15.82 -0.96
C ALA A 81 14.00 14.34 -1.39
N PHE A 82 14.73 13.98 -2.45
CA PHE A 82 14.85 12.60 -2.93
C PHE A 82 15.41 11.63 -1.87
N LEU A 83 16.51 12.00 -1.20
CA LEU A 83 17.09 11.17 -0.15
C LEU A 83 16.14 11.00 1.05
N VAL A 84 15.42 12.07 1.43
CA VAL A 84 14.44 12.03 2.51
C VAL A 84 13.25 11.13 2.12
N GLY A 85 12.73 11.24 0.90
CA GLY A 85 11.67 10.38 0.40
C GLY A 85 12.04 8.90 0.39
N ALA A 86 13.24 8.59 -0.10
CA ALA A 86 13.78 7.24 -0.08
C ALA A 86 13.96 6.72 1.36
N ALA A 87 14.52 7.52 2.26
CA ALA A 87 14.69 7.14 3.66
C ALA A 87 13.35 6.88 4.36
N CYS A 88 12.35 7.75 4.16
CA CYS A 88 11.03 7.58 4.75
C CYS A 88 10.31 6.32 4.23
N SER A 89 10.36 6.06 2.92
CA SER A 89 9.75 4.87 2.31
C SER A 89 10.41 3.57 2.80
N ALA A 90 11.76 3.55 2.87
CA ALA A 90 12.52 2.40 3.36
C ALA A 90 12.28 2.14 4.86
N LEU A 91 12.22 3.20 5.67
CA LEU A 91 11.92 3.08 7.09
C LEU A 91 10.49 2.58 7.33
N ALA A 92 9.51 3.04 6.54
CA ALA A 92 8.14 2.56 6.65
C ALA A 92 8.07 1.04 6.35
N GLY A 93 8.64 0.58 5.23
CA GLY A 93 8.71 -0.83 4.89
C GLY A 93 9.44 -1.68 5.94
N TYR A 94 10.58 -1.21 6.43
CA TYR A 94 11.36 -1.89 7.46
C TYR A 94 10.61 -2.03 8.79
N ILE A 95 9.97 -0.95 9.28
CA ILE A 95 9.19 -0.98 10.53
C ILE A 95 8.00 -1.93 10.39
N GLY A 96 7.33 -1.94 9.24
CA GLY A 96 6.27 -2.88 8.91
C GLY A 96 6.71 -4.33 9.09
N MET A 97 7.72 -4.75 8.32
CA MET A 97 8.27 -6.10 8.39
C MET A 97 8.76 -6.47 9.80
N PHE A 98 9.49 -5.56 10.46
CA PHE A 98 10.03 -5.79 11.79
C PHE A 98 8.93 -6.03 12.83
N THR A 99 7.81 -5.33 12.71
CA THR A 99 6.68 -5.44 13.65
C THR A 99 5.77 -6.61 13.29
N ALA A 100 5.56 -6.90 12.00
CA ALA A 100 4.81 -8.05 11.51
C ALA A 100 5.43 -9.39 11.97
N THR A 101 6.75 -9.55 11.81
CA THR A 101 7.51 -10.73 12.29
C THR A 101 7.53 -10.90 13.81
N ARG A 102 7.10 -9.90 14.57
CA ARG A 102 6.90 -9.99 16.03
C ARG A 102 5.44 -10.24 16.39
N ALA A 103 4.52 -9.80 15.54
CA ALA A 103 3.09 -9.98 15.70
C ALA A 103 2.64 -11.39 15.32
N ASN A 104 3.13 -11.96 14.21
CA ASN A 104 2.76 -13.29 13.71
C ASN A 104 2.88 -14.40 14.79
N VAL A 105 4.03 -14.51 15.47
CA VAL A 105 4.25 -15.49 16.55
C VAL A 105 3.25 -15.33 17.70
N ARG A 106 2.90 -14.07 18.01
CA ARG A 106 1.94 -13.74 19.08
C ARG A 106 0.51 -13.99 18.64
N THR A 107 0.21 -13.81 17.36
CA THR A 107 -1.06 -14.20 16.75
C THR A 107 -1.24 -15.72 16.86
N THR A 108 -0.22 -16.51 16.51
CA THR A 108 -0.27 -17.98 16.67
C THR A 108 -0.51 -18.39 18.12
N THR A 109 0.21 -17.78 19.06
CA THR A 109 0.05 -18.06 20.49
C THR A 109 -1.34 -17.66 20.99
N ALA A 110 -1.84 -16.50 20.56
CA ALA A 110 -3.19 -16.05 20.90
C ALA A 110 -4.28 -16.96 20.32
N ALA A 111 -4.08 -17.50 19.12
CA ALA A 111 -4.99 -18.48 18.53
C ALA A 111 -5.05 -19.76 19.37
N ALA A 112 -3.89 -20.25 19.82
CA ALA A 112 -3.78 -21.46 20.63
C ALA A 112 -4.33 -21.29 22.07
N GLU A 113 -4.09 -20.15 22.71
CA GLU A 113 -4.38 -19.97 24.15
C GLU A 113 -5.66 -19.17 24.43
N SER A 114 -6.08 -18.30 23.51
CA SER A 114 -7.12 -17.27 23.74
C SER A 114 -8.21 -17.22 22.66
N GLY A 115 -8.08 -18.02 21.60
CA GLY A 115 -9.07 -18.17 20.54
C GLY A 115 -9.07 -17.04 19.48
N ALA A 116 -9.98 -17.18 18.52
CA ALA A 116 -10.03 -16.33 17.32
C ALA A 116 -10.11 -14.80 17.57
N PRO A 117 -10.91 -14.27 18.53
CA PRO A 117 -10.99 -12.83 18.75
C PRO A 117 -9.66 -12.21 19.22
N ALA A 118 -8.90 -12.94 20.04
CA ALA A 118 -7.60 -12.51 20.50
C ALA A 118 -6.58 -12.54 19.37
N ALA A 119 -6.55 -13.63 18.59
CA ALA A 119 -5.70 -13.76 17.41
C ALA A 119 -5.96 -12.64 16.38
N LEU A 120 -7.22 -12.38 16.05
CA LEU A 120 -7.63 -11.27 15.18
C LEU A 120 -7.10 -9.93 15.70
N THR A 121 -7.23 -9.67 17.01
CA THR A 121 -6.79 -8.41 17.61
C THR A 121 -5.27 -8.23 17.48
N VAL A 122 -4.48 -9.27 17.76
CA VAL A 122 -3.02 -9.21 17.67
C VAL A 122 -2.56 -9.03 16.22
N ALA A 123 -3.12 -9.82 15.30
CA ALA A 123 -2.81 -9.69 13.87
C ALA A 123 -3.17 -8.30 13.33
N PHE A 124 -4.35 -7.80 13.68
CA PHE A 124 -4.82 -6.48 13.25
C PHE A 124 -3.97 -5.35 13.82
N TYR A 125 -3.48 -5.47 15.06
CA TYR A 125 -2.51 -4.54 15.60
C TYR A 125 -1.16 -4.60 14.89
N GLY A 126 -0.71 -5.79 14.49
CA GLY A 126 0.46 -5.98 13.62
C GLY A 126 0.34 -5.13 12.35
N GLY A 127 -0.77 -5.28 11.62
CA GLY A 127 -1.05 -4.45 10.45
C GLY A 127 -1.21 -2.96 10.76
N SER A 128 -1.87 -2.62 11.87
CA SER A 128 -2.10 -1.22 12.28
C SER A 128 -0.81 -0.44 12.51
N ILE A 129 0.24 -1.08 13.06
CA ILE A 129 1.54 -0.44 13.24
C ILE A 129 2.11 -0.04 11.88
N MET A 130 1.98 -0.91 10.88
CA MET A 130 2.44 -0.63 9.53
C MET A 130 1.66 0.53 8.90
N GLY A 131 0.33 0.46 8.90
CA GLY A 131 -0.50 1.50 8.29
C GLY A 131 -0.31 2.87 8.92
N LEU A 132 -0.24 2.95 10.25
CA LEU A 132 0.06 4.21 10.93
C LEU A 132 1.45 4.72 10.61
N THR A 133 2.46 3.84 10.52
CA THR A 133 3.82 4.24 10.16
C THR A 133 3.87 4.82 8.74
N VAL A 134 3.21 4.21 7.76
CA VAL A 134 3.12 4.72 6.38
C VAL A 134 2.51 6.12 6.35
N ALA A 135 1.33 6.28 6.94
CA ALA A 135 0.63 7.58 6.97
C ALA A 135 1.45 8.65 7.71
N ALA A 136 1.99 8.29 8.88
CA ALA A 136 2.72 9.20 9.74
C ALA A 136 4.07 9.63 9.17
N MET A 137 4.83 8.71 8.58
CA MET A 137 6.10 9.02 7.91
C MET A 137 5.87 9.88 6.68
N GLY A 138 4.77 9.67 5.94
CA GLY A 138 4.42 10.51 4.79
C GLY A 138 4.16 11.95 5.21
N LEU A 139 3.33 12.16 6.24
CA LEU A 139 3.06 13.49 6.81
C LEU A 139 4.30 14.14 7.43
N LEU A 140 5.12 13.37 8.14
CA LEU A 140 6.32 13.88 8.78
C LEU A 140 7.36 14.31 7.73
N GLY A 141 7.71 13.42 6.80
CA GLY A 141 8.72 13.66 5.78
C GLY A 141 8.30 14.75 4.80
N LEU A 142 7.11 14.61 4.21
CA LEU A 142 6.60 15.60 3.26
C LEU A 142 6.25 16.91 3.96
N GLY A 143 5.72 16.88 5.18
CA GLY A 143 5.40 18.09 5.95
C GLY A 143 6.65 18.91 6.30
N VAL A 144 7.76 18.26 6.66
CA VAL A 144 9.05 18.93 6.87
C VAL A 144 9.53 19.60 5.57
N LEU A 145 9.53 18.88 4.45
CA LEU A 145 9.97 19.45 3.17
C LEU A 145 9.01 20.53 2.66
N TYR A 146 7.72 20.40 2.92
CA TYR A 146 6.74 21.44 2.62
C TYR A 146 7.06 22.72 3.38
N LEU A 147 7.36 22.62 4.68
CA LEU A 147 7.74 23.75 5.49
C LEU A 147 8.96 24.48 4.92
N TYR A 148 10.00 23.77 4.47
CA TYR A 148 11.21 24.41 3.97
C TYR A 148 11.18 24.83 2.50
N PHE A 149 10.46 24.09 1.65
CA PHE A 149 10.51 24.23 0.19
C PHE A 149 9.14 24.17 -0.50
N GLY A 150 8.16 23.46 0.05
CA GLY A 150 6.87 23.26 -0.61
C GLY A 150 5.84 24.37 -0.39
N GLY A 151 6.02 25.25 0.59
CA GLY A 151 5.08 26.32 0.94
C GLY A 151 5.17 27.60 0.10
N ASP A 152 6.03 27.63 -0.90
CA ASP A 152 6.20 28.73 -1.86
C ASP A 152 6.06 28.14 -3.27
N PRO A 153 5.15 28.67 -4.13
CA PRO A 153 4.96 28.19 -5.49
C PRO A 153 6.26 28.04 -6.30
N GLU A 154 7.21 28.97 -6.13
CA GLU A 154 8.47 28.98 -6.87
C GLU A 154 9.38 27.80 -6.48
N THR A 155 9.34 27.38 -5.21
CA THR A 155 10.19 26.28 -4.71
C THR A 155 9.44 24.95 -4.56
N ALA A 156 8.14 24.91 -4.83
CA ALA A 156 7.31 23.73 -4.69
C ALA A 156 7.81 22.53 -5.52
N HIS A 157 8.47 22.78 -6.66
CA HIS A 157 9.05 21.71 -7.47
C HIS A 157 10.09 20.85 -6.73
N VAL A 158 10.69 21.35 -5.63
CA VAL A 158 11.68 20.60 -4.83
C VAL A 158 11.06 19.35 -4.20
N ILE A 159 9.79 19.42 -3.75
CA ILE A 159 9.14 18.27 -3.10
C ILE A 159 8.85 17.12 -4.08
N HIS A 160 8.94 17.35 -5.40
CA HIS A 160 8.85 16.27 -6.40
C HIS A 160 9.96 15.23 -6.20
N GLY A 161 11.14 15.67 -5.74
CA GLY A 161 12.23 14.77 -5.38
C GLY A 161 11.81 13.72 -4.35
N PHE A 162 11.01 14.10 -3.34
CA PHE A 162 10.51 13.17 -2.31
C PHE A 162 9.69 12.04 -2.92
N GLY A 163 8.78 12.36 -3.84
CA GLY A 163 7.98 11.37 -4.57
C GLY A 163 8.89 10.40 -5.33
N MET A 164 9.83 10.92 -6.12
CA MET A 164 10.78 10.10 -6.88
C MET A 164 11.63 9.17 -5.99
N GLY A 165 12.04 9.66 -4.81
CA GLY A 165 12.76 8.86 -3.81
C GLY A 165 11.90 7.73 -3.26
N ALA A 166 10.65 8.03 -2.92
CA ALA A 166 9.69 7.05 -2.44
C ALA A 166 9.41 5.95 -3.49
N SER A 167 9.21 6.33 -4.77
CA SER A 167 8.97 5.39 -5.88
C SER A 167 10.17 4.51 -6.19
N SER A 168 11.38 5.04 -6.04
CA SER A 168 12.61 4.25 -6.21
C SER A 168 12.67 3.11 -5.20
N VAL A 169 12.34 3.37 -3.94
CA VAL A 169 12.30 2.32 -2.91
C VAL A 169 11.15 1.35 -3.17
N ALA A 170 9.95 1.87 -3.44
CA ALA A 170 8.75 1.05 -3.67
C ALA A 170 8.96 0.04 -4.80
N LEU A 171 9.53 0.47 -5.93
CA LEU A 171 9.81 -0.40 -7.07
C LEU A 171 10.72 -1.57 -6.70
N PHE A 172 11.83 -1.29 -6.03
CA PHE A 172 12.79 -2.33 -5.65
C PHE A 172 12.21 -3.26 -4.58
N SER A 173 11.60 -2.73 -3.52
CA SER A 173 11.02 -3.54 -2.45
C SER A 173 9.88 -4.44 -2.94
N ARG A 174 9.04 -3.94 -3.87
CA ARG A 174 7.95 -4.73 -4.47
C ARG A 174 8.43 -5.82 -5.40
N VAL A 175 9.37 -5.50 -6.29
CA VAL A 175 9.89 -6.46 -7.27
C VAL A 175 10.79 -7.48 -6.59
N GLY A 176 11.73 -7.02 -5.75
CA GLY A 176 12.66 -7.88 -5.02
C GLY A 176 11.95 -8.79 -4.05
N GLY A 177 11.19 -8.21 -3.11
CA GLY A 177 10.38 -8.97 -2.16
C GLY A 177 9.36 -9.87 -2.84
N GLY A 178 8.69 -9.39 -3.90
CA GLY A 178 7.71 -10.15 -4.68
C GLY A 178 8.28 -11.38 -5.39
N ILE A 179 9.47 -11.26 -6.00
CA ILE A 179 10.17 -12.40 -6.60
C ILE A 179 10.53 -13.42 -5.52
N PHE A 180 11.02 -12.96 -4.37
CA PHE A 180 11.39 -13.83 -3.25
C PHE A 180 10.20 -14.64 -2.74
N THR A 181 9.11 -13.97 -2.31
CA THR A 181 7.91 -14.67 -1.80
C THR A 181 7.32 -15.62 -2.83
N LYS A 182 7.02 -15.15 -4.05
CA LYS A 182 6.30 -15.99 -5.01
C LYS A 182 7.12 -17.16 -5.56
N SER A 183 8.45 -17.06 -5.56
CA SER A 183 9.29 -18.21 -5.90
C SER A 183 9.34 -19.27 -4.80
N ALA A 184 9.30 -18.85 -3.53
CA ALA A 184 9.25 -19.74 -2.38
C ALA A 184 7.88 -20.43 -2.25
N ASP A 185 6.80 -19.65 -2.28
CA ASP A 185 5.39 -20.07 -2.30
C ASP A 185 5.14 -21.14 -3.36
N VAL A 186 5.37 -20.83 -4.65
CA VAL A 186 5.16 -21.79 -5.76
C VAL A 186 5.99 -23.06 -5.59
N GLY A 187 7.23 -22.94 -5.09
CA GLY A 187 8.09 -24.09 -4.87
C GLY A 187 7.60 -24.99 -3.73
N ALA A 188 7.26 -24.39 -2.60
CA ALA A 188 6.78 -25.08 -1.41
C ALA A 188 5.44 -25.76 -1.69
N ASP A 189 4.49 -25.06 -2.26
CA ASP A 189 3.14 -25.56 -2.51
C ASP A 189 3.09 -26.66 -3.57
N LEU A 190 3.79 -26.47 -4.69
CA LEU A 190 3.73 -27.42 -5.78
C LEU A 190 4.37 -28.75 -5.37
N VAL A 191 5.54 -28.74 -4.75
CA VAL A 191 6.21 -29.98 -4.34
C VAL A 191 5.55 -30.57 -3.10
N GLY A 192 5.16 -29.74 -2.13
CA GLY A 192 4.52 -30.20 -0.90
C GLY A 192 3.13 -30.79 -1.14
N LYS A 193 2.19 -29.97 -1.60
CA LYS A 193 0.77 -30.33 -1.70
C LYS A 193 0.50 -31.27 -2.88
N ILE A 194 1.09 -31.01 -4.04
CA ILE A 194 0.75 -31.75 -5.27
C ILE A 194 1.61 -32.99 -5.47
N GLU A 195 2.92 -32.93 -5.21
CA GLU A 195 3.83 -34.06 -5.47
C GLU A 195 3.98 -34.98 -4.27
N ALA A 196 4.24 -34.42 -3.08
CA ALA A 196 4.46 -35.19 -1.86
C ALA A 196 3.15 -35.52 -1.11
N GLY A 197 2.07 -34.76 -1.33
CA GLY A 197 0.79 -34.95 -0.67
C GLY A 197 0.82 -34.65 0.82
N ILE A 198 1.69 -33.74 1.25
CA ILE A 198 1.77 -33.26 2.64
C ILE A 198 0.95 -31.97 2.82
N PRO A 199 0.54 -31.62 4.05
CA PRO A 199 -0.12 -30.35 4.33
C PRO A 199 0.67 -29.14 3.83
N GLU A 200 -0.05 -28.04 3.62
CA GLU A 200 0.53 -26.71 3.43
C GLU A 200 1.30 -26.30 4.69
N ASP A 201 2.40 -25.55 4.56
CA ASP A 201 3.29 -25.16 5.66
C ASP A 201 3.90 -26.31 6.50
N ASP A 202 3.86 -27.54 5.99
CA ASP A 202 4.39 -28.68 6.74
C ASP A 202 5.90 -28.51 7.04
N PRO A 203 6.36 -28.71 8.29
CA PRO A 203 7.75 -28.48 8.68
C PRO A 203 8.76 -29.41 8.00
N ARG A 204 8.31 -30.47 7.31
CA ARG A 204 9.16 -31.35 6.48
C ARG A 204 9.56 -30.68 5.18
N ASN A 205 8.83 -29.67 4.73
CA ASN A 205 9.09 -28.97 3.48
C ASN A 205 10.11 -27.82 3.69
N PRO A 206 11.32 -27.91 3.12
CA PRO A 206 12.37 -26.92 3.34
C PRO A 206 12.06 -25.54 2.73
N GLY A 207 11.04 -25.43 1.87
CA GLY A 207 10.59 -24.16 1.29
C GLY A 207 9.80 -23.27 2.25
N VAL A 208 9.19 -23.83 3.30
CA VAL A 208 8.18 -23.13 4.12
C VAL A 208 8.75 -21.94 4.90
N ILE A 209 9.98 -22.03 5.41
CA ILE A 209 10.61 -20.88 6.07
C ILE A 209 10.86 -19.75 5.07
N ALA A 210 11.24 -20.05 3.83
CA ALA A 210 11.44 -19.03 2.80
C ALA A 210 10.12 -18.39 2.39
N ASP A 211 9.05 -19.19 2.34
CA ASP A 211 7.69 -18.72 2.06
C ASP A 211 7.23 -17.70 3.11
N ASN A 212 7.25 -18.12 4.38
CA ASN A 212 6.85 -17.26 5.51
C ASN A 212 7.75 -16.01 5.64
N VAL A 213 9.05 -16.12 5.35
CA VAL A 213 9.93 -14.94 5.24
C VAL A 213 9.48 -14.02 4.11
N GLY A 214 9.09 -14.61 2.98
CA GLY A 214 8.55 -13.94 1.81
C GLY A 214 7.39 -13.01 2.11
N ASP A 215 6.39 -13.46 2.86
CA ASP A 215 5.20 -12.64 3.13
C ASP A 215 5.56 -11.37 3.89
N ASN A 216 6.57 -11.45 4.77
CA ASN A 216 7.05 -10.29 5.52
C ASN A 216 7.85 -9.30 4.65
N VAL A 217 8.63 -9.79 3.68
CA VAL A 217 9.50 -8.91 2.86
C VAL A 217 8.80 -8.39 1.60
N GLY A 218 7.91 -9.18 1.00
CA GLY A 218 7.13 -8.79 -0.16
C GLY A 218 5.81 -8.13 0.24
N ASP A 219 4.98 -8.88 0.97
CA ASP A 219 3.57 -8.53 1.18
C ASP A 219 3.37 -7.54 2.34
N VAL A 220 4.36 -7.39 3.23
CA VAL A 220 4.39 -6.30 4.23
C VAL A 220 5.32 -5.17 3.80
N ALA A 221 6.64 -5.41 3.68
CA ALA A 221 7.59 -4.32 3.43
C ALA A 221 7.38 -3.65 2.06
N GLY A 222 7.29 -4.47 1.00
CA GLY A 222 7.06 -3.99 -0.36
C GLY A 222 5.73 -3.26 -0.50
N MET A 223 4.64 -3.87 -0.04
CA MET A 223 3.29 -3.28 -0.08
C MET A 223 3.22 -1.94 0.66
N GLY A 224 3.91 -1.87 1.80
CA GLY A 224 4.10 -0.65 2.56
C GLY A 224 4.72 0.51 1.81
N SER A 225 5.86 0.24 1.17
CA SER A 225 6.58 1.23 0.38
C SER A 225 5.76 1.67 -0.85
N ASP A 226 5.02 0.75 -1.46
CA ASP A 226 4.11 0.98 -2.60
C ASP A 226 3.00 1.98 -2.23
N ILE A 227 2.25 1.70 -1.17
CA ILE A 227 1.18 2.59 -0.73
C ILE A 227 1.72 3.92 -0.18
N PHE A 228 2.88 3.91 0.50
CA PHE A 228 3.55 5.12 0.95
C PHE A 228 3.83 6.07 -0.23
N GLU A 229 4.34 5.52 -1.32
CA GLU A 229 4.60 6.29 -2.54
C GLU A 229 3.32 6.88 -3.12
N SER A 230 2.26 6.08 -3.28
CA SER A 230 1.00 6.56 -3.85
C SER A 230 0.36 7.65 -3.00
N TYR A 231 0.38 7.48 -1.67
CA TYR A 231 -0.08 8.47 -0.69
C TYR A 231 0.65 9.80 -0.83
N CYS A 232 1.98 9.76 -0.89
CA CYS A 232 2.80 10.97 -1.00
C CYS A 232 2.70 11.59 -2.41
N GLY A 233 2.66 10.77 -3.45
CA GLY A 233 2.55 11.18 -4.85
C GLY A 233 1.25 11.94 -5.11
N ALA A 234 0.12 11.47 -4.58
CA ALA A 234 -1.16 12.18 -4.68
C ALA A 234 -1.10 13.57 -4.03
N MET A 235 -0.50 13.70 -2.84
CA MET A 235 -0.32 14.99 -2.18
C MET A 235 0.62 15.90 -2.98
N ILE A 236 1.79 15.41 -3.39
CA ILE A 236 2.80 16.17 -4.14
C ILE A 236 2.23 16.67 -5.48
N ALA A 237 1.55 15.82 -6.23
CA ALA A 237 0.92 16.20 -7.50
C ALA A 237 -0.14 17.28 -7.31
N THR A 238 -0.95 17.17 -6.25
CA THR A 238 -1.99 18.17 -5.96
C THR A 238 -1.39 19.51 -5.53
N ILE A 239 -0.28 19.49 -4.77
CA ILE A 239 0.49 20.70 -4.44
C ILE A 239 1.07 21.35 -5.70
N ALA A 240 1.63 20.54 -6.60
CA ALA A 240 2.20 21.01 -7.86
C ALA A 240 1.15 21.68 -8.75
N ILE A 241 -0.03 21.06 -8.90
CA ILE A 241 -1.15 21.67 -9.63
C ILE A 241 -1.53 23.00 -8.98
N ALA A 242 -1.68 23.05 -7.64
CA ALA A 242 -2.04 24.28 -6.93
C ALA A 242 -1.01 25.40 -7.12
N ALA A 243 0.29 25.06 -7.19
CA ALA A 243 1.37 26.00 -7.40
C ALA A 243 1.34 26.68 -8.78
N THR A 244 0.72 26.05 -9.79
CA THR A 244 0.68 26.55 -11.17
C THR A 244 -0.71 27.05 -11.61
N LEU A 245 -1.71 27.08 -10.72
CA LEU A 245 -3.06 27.56 -11.04
C LEU A 245 -3.08 29.05 -11.43
N SER A 246 -3.99 29.42 -12.33
CA SER A 246 -4.20 30.82 -12.70
C SER A 246 -4.88 31.63 -11.57
N PRO A 247 -4.65 32.95 -11.51
CA PRO A 247 -5.26 33.83 -10.50
C PRO A 247 -6.80 33.75 -10.47
N GLU A 248 -7.44 33.57 -11.63
CA GLU A 248 -8.89 33.45 -11.74
C GLU A 248 -9.41 32.20 -11.03
N VAL A 249 -8.72 31.07 -11.22
CA VAL A 249 -9.07 29.79 -10.58
C VAL A 249 -8.82 29.86 -9.08
N ILE A 250 -7.69 30.45 -8.66
CA ILE A 250 -7.37 30.65 -7.24
C ILE A 250 -8.43 31.53 -6.56
N SER A 251 -8.87 32.60 -7.24
CA SER A 251 -9.95 33.46 -6.73
C SER A 251 -11.26 32.69 -6.54
N ALA A 252 -11.62 31.82 -7.48
CA ALA A 252 -12.85 31.04 -7.43
C ALA A 252 -12.82 29.93 -6.35
N LEU A 253 -11.66 29.31 -6.13
CA LEU A 253 -11.53 28.14 -5.26
C LEU A 253 -11.13 28.48 -3.82
N ALA A 254 -10.36 29.54 -3.59
CA ALA A 254 -9.75 29.86 -2.30
C ALA A 254 -9.74 31.37 -1.96
N ALA A 255 -10.66 32.14 -2.56
CA ALA A 255 -10.77 33.59 -2.34
C ALA A 255 -9.45 34.35 -2.57
N GLY A 256 -8.64 33.88 -3.52
CA GLY A 256 -7.37 34.50 -3.91
C GLY A 256 -6.14 34.03 -3.13
N ASP A 257 -6.29 33.10 -2.18
CA ASP A 257 -5.17 32.59 -1.38
C ASP A 257 -4.67 31.23 -1.88
N GLN A 258 -3.64 31.26 -2.73
CA GLN A 258 -3.02 30.07 -3.30
C GLN A 258 -2.42 29.12 -2.24
N ASN A 259 -1.91 29.68 -1.13
CA ASN A 259 -1.28 28.88 -0.08
C ASN A 259 -2.27 27.94 0.61
N LYS A 260 -3.56 28.32 0.66
CA LYS A 260 -4.62 27.42 1.15
C LYS A 260 -4.73 26.17 0.29
N LEU A 261 -4.67 26.31 -1.03
CA LEU A 261 -4.76 25.20 -1.98
C LEU A 261 -3.51 24.32 -1.92
N MET A 262 -2.32 24.92 -1.86
CA MET A 262 -1.07 24.16 -1.71
C MET A 262 -1.00 23.41 -0.38
N PHE A 263 -1.51 23.97 0.72
CA PHE A 263 -1.48 23.29 2.02
C PHE A 263 -2.58 22.23 2.18
N LEU A 264 -3.69 22.34 1.44
CA LEU A 264 -4.88 21.52 1.64
C LEU A 264 -4.65 20.00 1.55
N PRO A 265 -3.85 19.45 0.61
CA PRO A 265 -3.56 18.02 0.55
C PRO A 265 -2.98 17.47 1.85
N LEU A 266 -2.04 18.21 2.45
CA LEU A 266 -1.43 17.85 3.73
C LEU A 266 -2.40 17.97 4.90
N ALA A 267 -3.30 18.96 4.86
CA ALA A 267 -4.34 19.13 5.87
C ALA A 267 -5.37 17.99 5.83
N LEU A 268 -5.83 17.62 4.63
CA LEU A 268 -6.75 16.48 4.44
C LEU A 268 -6.10 15.17 4.90
N ALA A 269 -4.87 14.93 4.49
CA ALA A 269 -4.09 13.76 4.89
C ALA A 269 -3.86 13.71 6.43
N SER A 270 -3.67 14.86 7.06
CA SER A 270 -3.58 14.99 8.52
C SER A 270 -4.88 14.63 9.23
N VAL A 271 -6.02 15.11 8.73
CA VAL A 271 -7.35 14.71 9.22
C VAL A 271 -7.59 13.22 8.99
N GLY A 272 -7.16 12.69 7.84
CA GLY A 272 -7.26 11.29 7.49
C GLY A 272 -6.48 10.35 8.43
N LEU A 273 -5.29 10.76 8.91
CA LEU A 273 -4.55 10.03 9.95
C LEU A 273 -5.35 9.94 11.26
N VAL A 274 -5.98 11.05 11.69
CA VAL A 274 -6.84 11.05 12.89
C VAL A 274 -8.04 10.14 12.69
N CYS A 275 -8.68 10.19 11.52
CA CYS A 275 -9.79 9.30 11.17
C CYS A 275 -9.36 7.83 11.13
N SER A 276 -8.14 7.54 10.68
CA SER A 276 -7.56 6.20 10.68
C SER A 276 -7.38 5.65 12.09
N LEU A 277 -6.89 6.47 13.03
CA LEU A 277 -6.79 6.10 14.45
C LEU A 277 -8.17 5.76 15.05
N ILE A 278 -9.19 6.55 14.70
CA ILE A 278 -10.58 6.26 15.11
C ILE A 278 -11.07 4.95 14.46
N GLY A 279 -10.79 4.75 13.18
CA GLY A 279 -11.10 3.52 12.45
C GLY A 279 -10.50 2.27 13.09
N ILE A 280 -9.21 2.31 13.47
CA ILE A 280 -8.51 1.23 14.19
C ILE A 280 -9.23 0.91 15.51
N GLN A 281 -9.65 1.93 16.25
CA GLN A 281 -10.40 1.75 17.48
C GLN A 281 -11.81 1.17 17.24
N LEU A 282 -12.48 1.52 16.14
CA LEU A 282 -13.77 0.94 15.74
C LEU A 282 -13.65 -0.56 15.44
N VAL A 283 -12.61 -0.98 14.71
CA VAL A 283 -12.33 -2.40 14.46
C VAL A 283 -12.14 -3.13 15.78
N LYS A 284 -11.29 -2.61 16.67
CA LYS A 284 -11.05 -3.19 18.00
C LYS A 284 -12.35 -3.34 18.80
N SER A 285 -13.20 -2.32 18.81
CA SER A 285 -14.48 -2.37 19.54
C SER A 285 -15.48 -3.38 18.94
N SER A 286 -15.25 -3.79 17.70
CA SER A 286 -16.10 -4.71 16.94
C SER A 286 -15.50 -6.11 16.77
N SER A 287 -14.38 -6.43 17.44
CA SER A 287 -13.68 -7.72 17.30
C SER A 287 -14.46 -8.93 17.80
N GLY A 288 -15.55 -8.71 18.56
CA GLY A 288 -16.50 -9.75 18.94
C GLY A 288 -17.55 -10.11 17.86
N LYS A 289 -17.58 -9.36 16.75
CA LYS A 289 -18.39 -9.69 15.55
C LYS A 289 -17.58 -10.58 14.60
N SER A 290 -18.16 -10.94 13.47
CA SER A 290 -17.41 -11.62 12.42
C SER A 290 -16.27 -10.72 11.90
N PRO A 291 -15.09 -11.29 11.62
CA PRO A 291 -13.91 -10.53 11.20
C PRO A 291 -14.17 -9.59 10.00
N ASP A 292 -14.88 -10.08 8.97
CA ASP A 292 -15.26 -9.31 7.78
C ASP A 292 -16.04 -8.03 8.13
N THR A 293 -17.00 -8.14 9.05
CA THR A 293 -17.86 -7.03 9.46
C THR A 293 -17.06 -6.04 10.30
N ALA A 294 -16.17 -6.52 11.17
CA ALA A 294 -15.30 -5.66 11.96
C ALA A 294 -14.37 -4.81 11.07
N LEU A 295 -13.74 -5.42 10.07
CA LEU A 295 -12.84 -4.73 9.14
C LEU A 295 -13.59 -3.71 8.26
N ARG A 296 -14.76 -4.08 7.73
CA ARG A 296 -15.64 -3.17 6.96
C ARG A 296 -16.11 -1.97 7.80
N MET A 297 -16.47 -2.20 9.07
CA MET A 297 -16.84 -1.11 9.98
C MET A 297 -15.69 -0.13 10.19
N GLY A 298 -14.45 -0.64 10.26
CA GLY A 298 -13.24 0.18 10.35
C GLY A 298 -12.99 1.04 9.12
N THR A 299 -12.94 0.42 7.93
CA THR A 299 -12.61 1.12 6.67
C THR A 299 -13.69 2.12 6.28
N ILE A 300 -14.95 1.66 6.17
CA ILE A 300 -16.06 2.50 5.75
C ILE A 300 -16.34 3.56 6.82
N GLY A 301 -16.28 3.17 8.10
CA GLY A 301 -16.46 4.11 9.21
C GLY A 301 -15.44 5.24 9.19
N ALA A 302 -14.14 4.93 9.02
CA ALA A 302 -13.10 5.94 8.91
C ALA A 302 -13.30 6.86 7.70
N SER A 303 -13.68 6.32 6.54
CA SER A 303 -13.95 7.12 5.33
C SER A 303 -15.16 8.05 5.50
N VAL A 304 -16.24 7.59 6.13
CA VAL A 304 -17.41 8.43 6.42
C VAL A 304 -17.06 9.55 7.40
N ILE A 305 -16.32 9.23 8.47
CA ILE A 305 -15.85 10.22 9.44
C ILE A 305 -14.93 11.23 8.75
N PHE A 306 -14.04 10.76 7.88
CA PHE A 306 -13.15 11.61 7.10
C PHE A 306 -13.92 12.58 6.18
N ILE A 307 -14.93 12.11 5.46
CA ILE A 307 -15.76 12.98 4.60
C ILE A 307 -16.41 14.12 5.41
N LEU A 308 -16.93 13.81 6.61
CA LEU A 308 -17.55 14.81 7.49
C LEU A 308 -16.51 15.76 8.08
N ALA A 309 -15.35 15.25 8.50
CA ALA A 309 -14.26 16.07 9.03
C ALA A 309 -13.64 16.96 7.95
N ALA A 310 -13.56 16.47 6.71
CA ALA A 310 -13.12 17.23 5.55
C ALA A 310 -14.08 18.40 5.26
N LEU A 311 -15.41 18.21 5.43
CA LEU A 311 -16.37 19.31 5.28
C LEU A 311 -16.12 20.43 6.30
N ALA A 312 -15.88 20.05 7.55
CA ALA A 312 -15.56 21.00 8.61
C ALA A 312 -14.25 21.73 8.31
N LEU A 313 -13.23 21.02 7.82
CA LEU A 313 -11.96 21.61 7.42
C LEU A 313 -12.14 22.59 6.25
N THR A 314 -12.83 22.21 5.18
CA THR A 314 -13.04 23.08 4.01
C THR A 314 -13.82 24.34 4.37
N HIS A 315 -14.82 24.22 5.25
CA HIS A 315 -15.57 25.37 5.76
C HIS A 315 -14.71 26.27 6.65
N TYR A 316 -13.85 25.69 7.50
CA TYR A 316 -12.97 26.45 8.40
C TYR A 316 -11.88 27.22 7.65
N VAL A 317 -11.30 26.62 6.62
CA VAL A 317 -10.23 27.23 5.80
C VAL A 317 -10.81 28.23 4.77
N ASP A 318 -12.14 28.32 4.66
CA ASP A 318 -12.85 29.21 3.74
C ASP A 318 -12.42 28.96 2.28
N ILE A 319 -12.65 27.71 1.84
CA ILE A 319 -12.43 27.25 0.46
C ILE A 319 -13.72 26.72 -0.14
N SER A 320 -13.79 26.69 -1.47
CA SER A 320 -15.00 26.30 -2.20
C SER A 320 -15.51 24.90 -1.81
N ILE A 321 -16.83 24.78 -1.65
CA ILE A 321 -17.51 23.51 -1.38
C ILE A 321 -17.28 22.47 -2.49
N ASN A 322 -16.95 22.91 -3.72
CA ASN A 322 -16.64 22.02 -4.83
C ASN A 322 -15.39 21.17 -4.57
N ILE A 323 -14.43 21.69 -3.79
CA ILE A 323 -13.26 20.94 -3.36
C ILE A 323 -13.69 19.81 -2.41
N TRP A 324 -14.58 20.10 -1.45
CA TRP A 324 -15.12 19.05 -0.57
C TRP A 324 -15.91 18.00 -1.36
N LEU A 325 -16.71 18.40 -2.35
CA LEU A 325 -17.39 17.45 -3.23
C LEU A 325 -16.39 16.57 -3.99
N SER A 326 -15.23 17.09 -4.39
CA SER A 326 -14.15 16.31 -5.00
C SER A 326 -13.56 15.28 -4.02
N VAL A 327 -13.39 15.64 -2.73
CA VAL A 327 -13.02 14.69 -1.66
C VAL A 327 -14.05 13.57 -1.52
N VAL A 328 -15.34 13.92 -1.50
CA VAL A 328 -16.45 12.95 -1.40
C VAL A 328 -16.40 11.96 -2.55
N VAL A 329 -16.26 12.44 -3.78
CA VAL A 329 -16.21 11.60 -4.98
C VAL A 329 -15.02 10.65 -4.94
N GLY A 330 -13.83 11.12 -4.54
CA GLY A 330 -12.64 10.28 -4.38
C GLY A 330 -12.80 9.21 -3.30
N ALA A 331 -13.27 9.59 -2.12
CA ALA A 331 -13.49 8.67 -0.99
C ALA A 331 -14.56 7.62 -1.28
N LEU A 332 -15.68 8.01 -1.91
CA LEU A 332 -16.72 7.07 -2.34
C LEU A 332 -16.22 6.14 -3.45
N GLY A 333 -15.43 6.66 -4.39
CA GLY A 333 -14.80 5.84 -5.43
C GLY A 333 -13.89 4.76 -4.82
N GLY A 334 -13.10 5.10 -3.80
CA GLY A 334 -12.28 4.14 -3.06
C GLY A 334 -13.12 3.04 -2.39
N ILE A 335 -14.25 3.40 -1.76
CA ILE A 335 -15.18 2.43 -1.18
C ILE A 335 -15.77 1.50 -2.25
N VAL A 336 -16.19 2.06 -3.39
CA VAL A 336 -16.74 1.26 -4.51
C VAL A 336 -15.70 0.28 -5.03
N ILE A 337 -14.46 0.73 -5.25
CA ILE A 337 -13.36 -0.14 -5.69
C ILE A 337 -13.13 -1.27 -4.68
N GLY A 338 -13.07 -0.95 -3.38
CA GLY A 338 -12.90 -1.96 -2.34
C GLY A 338 -14.01 -3.01 -2.32
N LEU A 339 -15.28 -2.59 -2.34
CA LEU A 339 -16.44 -3.50 -2.34
C LEU A 339 -16.52 -4.38 -3.59
N VAL A 340 -16.16 -3.82 -4.75
CA VAL A 340 -16.13 -4.58 -6.00
C VAL A 340 -14.99 -5.61 -5.97
N THR A 341 -13.81 -5.21 -5.52
CA THR A 341 -12.68 -6.14 -5.39
C THR A 341 -13.03 -7.28 -4.46
N GLU A 342 -13.61 -6.98 -3.29
CA GLU A 342 -14.12 -7.99 -2.36
C GLU A 342 -15.13 -8.94 -3.02
N TYR A 343 -16.07 -8.44 -3.82
CA TYR A 343 -17.01 -9.29 -4.55
C TYR A 343 -16.29 -10.27 -5.50
N TYR A 344 -15.24 -9.83 -6.19
CA TYR A 344 -14.48 -10.67 -7.11
C TYR A 344 -13.48 -11.60 -6.43
N THR A 345 -13.12 -11.38 -5.16
CA THR A 345 -12.14 -12.19 -4.42
C THR A 345 -12.69 -12.99 -3.24
N ALA A 346 -13.93 -12.75 -2.80
CA ALA A 346 -14.61 -13.52 -1.75
C ALA A 346 -16.05 -13.92 -2.12
N GLY A 347 -16.59 -13.37 -3.21
CA GLY A 347 -17.99 -13.56 -3.60
C GLY A 347 -18.23 -14.74 -4.55
N LYS A 348 -19.40 -14.69 -5.22
CA LYS A 348 -19.84 -15.70 -6.21
C LYS A 348 -18.84 -15.96 -7.35
N PRO A 349 -18.07 -14.99 -7.86
CA PRO A 349 -17.06 -15.25 -8.90
C PRO A 349 -16.03 -16.30 -8.47
N VAL A 350 -15.56 -16.28 -7.22
CA VAL A 350 -14.58 -17.27 -6.72
C VAL A 350 -15.17 -18.66 -6.68
N GLN A 351 -16.42 -18.80 -6.22
CA GLN A 351 -17.14 -20.08 -6.24
C GLN A 351 -17.25 -20.64 -7.67
N LYS A 352 -17.42 -19.78 -8.68
CA LYS A 352 -17.43 -20.19 -10.09
C LYS A 352 -16.05 -20.69 -10.55
N ILE A 353 -14.96 -20.09 -10.09
CA ILE A 353 -13.60 -20.57 -10.37
C ILE A 353 -13.39 -21.93 -9.71
N ALA A 354 -13.71 -22.07 -8.42
CA ALA A 354 -13.59 -23.33 -7.69
C ALA A 354 -14.39 -24.46 -8.37
N ASN A 355 -15.67 -24.20 -8.73
CA ASN A 355 -16.50 -25.19 -9.42
C ASN A 355 -15.95 -25.59 -10.79
N SER A 356 -15.22 -24.71 -11.49
CA SER A 356 -14.56 -25.09 -12.74
C SER A 356 -13.45 -26.13 -12.54
N GLY A 357 -12.90 -26.24 -11.33
CA GLY A 357 -11.91 -27.24 -10.94
C GLY A 357 -12.36 -28.69 -11.10
N GLU A 358 -13.67 -28.98 -11.12
CA GLU A 358 -14.20 -30.32 -11.42
C GLU A 358 -13.73 -30.88 -12.77
N THR A 359 -13.33 -30.00 -13.69
CA THR A 359 -12.88 -30.36 -15.05
C THR A 359 -11.37 -30.22 -15.26
N GLY A 360 -10.61 -29.92 -14.18
CA GLY A 360 -9.15 -29.89 -14.15
C GLY A 360 -8.51 -28.49 -14.17
N PRO A 361 -7.17 -28.39 -14.10
CA PRO A 361 -6.47 -27.11 -13.94
C PRO A 361 -6.65 -26.12 -15.11
N ALA A 362 -6.83 -26.63 -16.33
CA ALA A 362 -6.97 -25.77 -17.52
C ALA A 362 -8.22 -24.89 -17.46
N THR A 363 -9.34 -25.43 -16.99
CA THR A 363 -10.60 -24.68 -16.88
C THR A 363 -10.57 -23.71 -15.71
N VAL A 364 -9.87 -24.03 -14.62
CA VAL A 364 -9.58 -23.09 -13.53
C VAL A 364 -8.82 -21.88 -14.05
N MET A 365 -7.76 -22.09 -14.84
CA MET A 365 -6.99 -20.98 -15.44
C MET A 365 -7.84 -20.14 -16.39
N ILE A 366 -8.64 -20.77 -17.26
CA ILE A 366 -9.52 -20.04 -18.20
C ILE A 366 -10.56 -19.21 -17.42
N SER A 367 -11.21 -19.80 -16.42
CA SER A 367 -12.22 -19.13 -15.59
C SER A 367 -11.62 -17.98 -14.80
N GLY A 368 -10.45 -18.20 -14.20
CA GLY A 368 -9.69 -17.18 -13.45
C GLY A 368 -9.27 -16.00 -14.33
N LEU A 369 -8.68 -16.25 -15.50
CA LEU A 369 -8.31 -15.19 -16.46
C LEU A 369 -9.53 -14.40 -16.93
N ALA A 370 -10.63 -15.08 -17.28
CA ALA A 370 -11.84 -14.42 -17.73
C ALA A 370 -12.47 -13.54 -16.64
N ILE A 371 -12.54 -14.03 -15.40
CA ILE A 371 -13.06 -13.25 -14.25
C ILE A 371 -12.13 -12.10 -13.90
N GLY A 372 -10.82 -12.29 -13.96
CA GLY A 372 -9.83 -11.22 -13.78
C GLY A 372 -9.96 -10.11 -14.82
N MET A 373 -10.17 -10.45 -16.10
CA MET A 373 -10.45 -9.46 -17.15
C MET A 373 -11.80 -8.76 -16.93
N GLN A 374 -12.79 -9.45 -16.35
CA GLN A 374 -14.09 -8.85 -16.05
C GLN A 374 -14.02 -7.88 -14.86
N SER A 375 -13.22 -8.21 -13.84
CA SER A 375 -13.19 -7.47 -12.56
C SER A 375 -12.74 -6.02 -12.70
N VAL A 376 -11.97 -5.68 -13.74
CA VAL A 376 -11.49 -4.32 -14.02
C VAL A 376 -12.61 -3.35 -14.45
N THR A 377 -13.75 -3.86 -14.91
CA THR A 377 -14.81 -3.06 -15.55
C THR A 377 -15.35 -1.97 -14.61
N VAL A 378 -15.80 -2.35 -13.42
CA VAL A 378 -16.43 -1.40 -12.48
C VAL A 378 -15.39 -0.45 -11.87
N PRO A 379 -14.19 -0.89 -11.45
CA PRO A 379 -13.13 0.02 -10.99
C PRO A 379 -12.77 1.09 -12.04
N VAL A 380 -12.60 0.72 -13.32
CA VAL A 380 -12.29 1.68 -14.38
C VAL A 380 -13.45 2.64 -14.63
N LEU A 381 -14.70 2.16 -14.64
CA LEU A 381 -15.87 3.05 -14.73
C LEU A 381 -15.97 4.01 -13.55
N ALA A 382 -15.65 3.56 -12.33
CA ALA A 382 -15.60 4.40 -11.15
C ALA A 382 -14.52 5.48 -11.27
N LEU A 383 -13.32 5.12 -11.76
CA LEU A 383 -12.26 6.09 -12.05
C LEU A 383 -12.71 7.12 -13.09
N CYS A 384 -13.34 6.71 -14.19
CA CYS A 384 -13.88 7.63 -15.18
C CYS A 384 -14.90 8.61 -14.56
N ALA A 385 -15.80 8.10 -13.71
CA ALA A 385 -16.76 8.95 -13.01
C ALA A 385 -16.07 9.93 -12.05
N ILE A 386 -15.05 9.48 -11.30
CA ILE A 386 -14.26 10.35 -10.43
C ILE A 386 -13.61 11.47 -11.24
N ILE A 387 -12.97 11.15 -12.35
CA ILE A 387 -12.27 12.11 -13.20
C ILE A 387 -13.25 13.16 -13.74
N LEU A 388 -14.35 12.72 -14.35
CA LEU A 388 -15.31 13.63 -14.97
C LEU A 388 -15.97 14.55 -13.93
N ILE A 389 -16.44 13.99 -12.81
CA ILE A 389 -17.14 14.76 -11.78
C ILE A 389 -16.18 15.72 -11.08
N SER A 390 -15.00 15.25 -10.65
CA SER A 390 -14.03 16.11 -9.95
C SER A 390 -13.45 17.21 -10.85
N SER A 391 -13.25 16.92 -12.13
CA SER A 391 -12.84 17.93 -13.12
C SER A 391 -13.90 19.00 -13.36
N GLU A 392 -15.19 18.64 -13.39
CA GLU A 392 -16.28 19.61 -13.51
C GLU A 392 -16.38 20.51 -12.27
N LEU A 393 -16.11 19.95 -11.09
CA LEU A 393 -16.19 20.67 -9.81
C LEU A 393 -15.04 21.66 -9.60
N SER A 394 -13.79 21.25 -9.85
CA SER A 394 -12.59 22.02 -9.49
C SER A 394 -11.42 21.81 -10.46
N GLY A 395 -11.70 21.43 -11.71
CA GLY A 395 -10.66 21.20 -12.73
C GLY A 395 -9.70 20.07 -12.35
N LEU A 396 -8.48 20.14 -12.89
CA LEU A 396 -7.43 19.16 -12.61
C LEU A 396 -7.03 19.13 -11.13
N TYR A 397 -7.18 20.25 -10.42
CA TYR A 397 -7.00 20.30 -8.97
C TYR A 397 -8.03 19.44 -8.23
N GLY A 398 -9.28 19.41 -8.70
CA GLY A 398 -10.32 18.51 -8.19
C GLY A 398 -9.95 17.04 -8.32
N VAL A 399 -9.33 16.64 -9.44
CA VAL A 399 -8.84 15.27 -9.65
C VAL A 399 -7.75 14.90 -8.64
N GLY A 400 -6.78 15.80 -8.41
CA GLY A 400 -5.76 15.62 -7.38
C GLY A 400 -6.34 15.49 -5.98
N ILE A 401 -7.30 16.37 -5.63
CA ILE A 401 -8.02 16.30 -4.36
C ILE A 401 -8.84 15.02 -4.21
N ALA A 402 -9.43 14.49 -5.27
CA ALA A 402 -10.11 13.20 -5.24
C ALA A 402 -9.12 12.05 -4.97
N ALA A 403 -7.90 12.10 -5.56
CA ALA A 403 -6.83 11.15 -5.26
C ALA A 403 -6.43 11.20 -3.78
N VAL A 404 -6.23 12.41 -3.23
CA VAL A 404 -5.95 12.61 -1.80
C VAL A 404 -7.11 12.13 -0.95
N GLY A 405 -8.36 12.41 -1.33
CA GLY A 405 -9.56 11.98 -0.61
C GLY A 405 -9.72 10.47 -0.56
N MET A 406 -9.34 9.77 -1.64
CA MET A 406 -9.24 8.32 -1.65
C MET A 406 -8.19 7.86 -0.63
N LEU A 407 -6.97 8.39 -0.69
CA LEU A 407 -5.82 7.94 0.13
C LEU A 407 -5.75 8.52 1.55
N ALA A 408 -6.59 9.47 1.94
CA ALA A 408 -6.44 10.16 3.22
C ALA A 408 -6.53 9.21 4.43
N THR A 409 -7.37 8.17 4.33
CA THR A 409 -7.54 7.13 5.35
C THR A 409 -6.59 5.94 5.17
N VAL A 410 -5.46 6.14 4.48
CA VAL A 410 -4.46 5.08 4.21
C VAL A 410 -4.01 4.34 5.47
N GLY A 411 -3.98 5.00 6.63
CA GLY A 411 -3.57 4.37 7.89
C GLY A 411 -4.42 3.16 8.28
N ILE A 412 -5.74 3.20 8.08
CA ILE A 412 -6.64 2.07 8.35
C ILE A 412 -6.70 1.11 7.16
N THR A 413 -6.67 1.60 5.92
CA THR A 413 -6.66 0.74 4.73
C THR A 413 -5.44 -0.19 4.74
N MET A 414 -4.27 0.37 5.04
CA MET A 414 -3.02 -0.37 5.21
C MET A 414 -3.01 -1.31 6.40
N ALA A 415 -3.69 -0.94 7.49
CA ALA A 415 -3.80 -1.81 8.66
C ALA A 415 -4.48 -3.14 8.34
N ILE A 416 -5.40 -3.11 7.37
CA ILE A 416 -6.23 -4.24 6.97
C ILE A 416 -5.56 -5.07 5.87
N ASP A 417 -4.80 -4.42 4.99
CA ASP A 417 -3.93 -5.10 4.03
C ASP A 417 -2.80 -5.86 4.77
N ALA A 418 -2.03 -5.15 5.61
CA ALA A 418 -0.92 -5.73 6.36
C ALA A 418 -1.35 -6.70 7.48
N TYR A 419 -2.65 -6.79 7.79
CA TYR A 419 -3.19 -7.83 8.66
C TYR A 419 -3.09 -9.22 8.02
N GLY A 420 -3.28 -9.33 6.70
CA GLY A 420 -3.29 -10.61 5.99
C GLY A 420 -1.99 -11.40 6.14
N PRO A 421 -0.83 -10.84 5.75
CA PRO A 421 0.46 -11.52 5.89
C PRO A 421 0.81 -11.91 7.34
N VAL A 422 0.30 -11.17 8.33
CA VAL A 422 0.49 -11.51 9.76
C VAL A 422 -0.35 -12.74 10.15
N ALA A 423 -1.55 -12.87 9.61
CA ALA A 423 -2.43 -14.03 9.83
C ALA A 423 -1.92 -15.27 9.09
N ASP A 424 -1.47 -15.10 7.85
CA ASP A 424 -0.85 -16.13 7.00
C ASP A 424 0.33 -16.80 7.72
N ASN A 425 1.34 -16.00 8.07
CA ASN A 425 2.48 -16.47 8.87
C ASN A 425 2.06 -17.11 10.21
N ALA A 426 0.97 -16.63 10.82
CA ALA A 426 0.51 -17.23 12.06
C ALA A 426 0.01 -18.68 11.86
N GLY A 427 -0.61 -18.94 10.71
CA GLY A 427 -0.99 -20.28 10.26
C GLY A 427 0.24 -21.14 9.96
N GLY A 428 1.22 -20.61 9.21
CA GLY A 428 2.46 -21.32 8.93
C GLY A 428 3.22 -21.73 10.20
N ILE A 429 3.32 -20.82 11.18
CA ILE A 429 3.92 -21.13 12.48
C ILE A 429 3.08 -22.16 13.24
N ALA A 430 1.75 -22.12 13.17
CA ALA A 430 0.88 -23.08 13.85
C ALA A 430 1.09 -24.51 13.34
N GLU A 431 1.17 -24.67 12.02
CA GLU A 431 1.40 -25.96 11.36
C GLU A 431 2.80 -26.49 11.67
N MET A 432 3.84 -25.66 11.46
CA MET A 432 5.23 -26.04 11.73
C MET A 432 5.48 -26.41 13.20
N ALA A 433 4.78 -25.78 14.14
CA ALA A 433 4.86 -26.08 15.56
C ALA A 433 3.99 -27.27 16.00
N GLY A 434 3.07 -27.74 15.15
CA GLY A 434 2.17 -28.86 15.44
C GLY A 434 1.15 -28.53 16.54
N LEU A 435 0.54 -27.33 16.49
CA LEU A 435 -0.40 -26.87 17.52
C LEU A 435 -1.82 -27.47 17.40
N GLY A 436 -2.08 -28.23 16.35
CA GLY A 436 -3.33 -28.98 16.13
C GLY A 436 -4.35 -28.25 15.27
N ASP A 437 -5.29 -29.04 14.72
CA ASP A 437 -6.24 -28.60 13.69
C ASP A 437 -7.15 -27.44 14.13
N GLU A 438 -7.50 -27.35 15.41
CA GLU A 438 -8.34 -26.26 15.94
C GLU A 438 -7.63 -24.90 15.83
N VAL A 439 -6.31 -24.87 16.05
CA VAL A 439 -5.51 -23.64 15.92
C VAL A 439 -5.36 -23.28 14.44
N ARG A 440 -5.11 -24.28 13.58
CA ARG A 440 -5.02 -24.09 12.13
C ARG A 440 -6.34 -23.58 11.54
N GLU A 441 -7.49 -24.11 11.98
CA GLU A 441 -8.81 -23.64 11.52
C GLU A 441 -9.06 -22.17 11.90
N ILE A 442 -8.57 -21.74 13.06
CA ILE A 442 -8.64 -20.32 13.45
C ILE A 442 -7.78 -19.48 12.52
N THR A 443 -6.52 -19.87 12.27
CA THR A 443 -5.61 -19.10 11.43
C THR A 443 -6.03 -19.09 9.96
N ASP A 444 -6.55 -20.20 9.43
CA ASP A 444 -7.05 -20.30 8.05
C ASP A 444 -8.23 -19.34 7.81
N LYS A 445 -9.14 -19.21 8.78
CA LYS A 445 -10.23 -18.23 8.69
C LYS A 445 -9.72 -16.79 8.70
N LEU A 446 -8.62 -16.54 9.43
CA LEU A 446 -8.00 -15.22 9.48
C LEU A 446 -7.25 -14.92 8.17
N ASP A 447 -6.60 -15.91 7.60
CA ASP A 447 -5.87 -15.83 6.34
C ASP A 447 -6.81 -15.72 5.12
N GLU A 448 -7.90 -16.49 5.04
CA GLU A 448 -8.89 -16.36 3.97
C GLU A 448 -9.45 -14.92 3.89
N LEU A 449 -9.68 -14.31 5.05
CA LEU A 449 -10.02 -12.89 5.13
C LEU A 449 -8.85 -11.99 4.72
N GLY A 450 -7.63 -12.32 5.16
CA GLY A 450 -6.38 -11.66 4.78
C GLY A 450 -6.18 -11.58 3.27
N ASN A 451 -6.44 -12.67 2.55
CA ASN A 451 -6.38 -12.75 1.09
C ASN A 451 -7.37 -11.77 0.43
N THR A 452 -8.57 -11.67 0.99
CA THR A 452 -9.57 -10.70 0.54
C THR A 452 -9.15 -9.26 0.83
N THR A 453 -8.60 -8.99 2.02
CA THR A 453 -8.19 -7.64 2.41
C THR A 453 -6.95 -7.17 1.68
N ALA A 454 -6.01 -8.07 1.39
CA ALA A 454 -4.86 -7.81 0.52
C ALA A 454 -5.30 -7.46 -0.90
N ALA A 455 -6.33 -8.14 -1.42
CA ALA A 455 -6.91 -7.78 -2.71
C ALA A 455 -7.57 -6.39 -2.66
N ILE A 456 -8.36 -6.08 -1.63
CA ILE A 456 -8.96 -4.75 -1.43
C ILE A 456 -7.87 -3.68 -1.37
N GLY A 457 -6.80 -3.92 -0.61
CA GLY A 457 -5.64 -3.04 -0.49
C GLY A 457 -4.95 -2.80 -1.82
N LYS A 458 -4.68 -3.86 -2.61
CA LYS A 458 -4.16 -3.77 -3.98
C LYS A 458 -5.11 -3.01 -4.93
N GLY A 459 -6.42 -3.27 -4.85
CA GLY A 459 -7.42 -2.56 -5.65
C GLY A 459 -7.43 -1.06 -5.34
N PHE A 460 -7.33 -0.72 -4.05
CA PHE A 460 -7.20 0.66 -3.59
C PHE A 460 -5.88 1.29 -4.03
N ALA A 461 -4.76 0.56 -3.93
CA ALA A 461 -3.45 0.97 -4.43
C ALA A 461 -3.52 1.35 -5.91
N ILE A 462 -4.12 0.49 -6.74
CA ILE A 462 -4.24 0.71 -8.19
C ILE A 462 -5.18 1.87 -8.50
N GLY A 463 -6.34 1.95 -7.84
CA GLY A 463 -7.26 3.06 -8.01
C GLY A 463 -6.63 4.41 -7.65
N ALA A 464 -5.92 4.43 -6.53
CA ALA A 464 -5.18 5.59 -6.07
C ALA A 464 -4.01 5.95 -7.00
N ALA A 465 -3.22 4.97 -7.42
CA ALA A 465 -2.11 5.15 -8.36
C ALA A 465 -2.60 5.68 -9.71
N ALA A 466 -3.75 5.22 -10.22
CA ALA A 466 -4.33 5.73 -11.45
C ALA A 466 -4.73 7.22 -11.33
N LEU A 467 -5.35 7.61 -10.22
CA LEU A 467 -5.67 9.02 -9.96
C LEU A 467 -4.42 9.86 -9.70
N ALA A 468 -3.44 9.33 -8.97
CA ALA A 468 -2.17 10.01 -8.72
C ALA A 468 -1.38 10.19 -10.02
N ALA A 469 -1.29 9.17 -10.87
CA ALA A 469 -0.66 9.25 -12.19
C ALA A 469 -1.34 10.30 -13.07
N LEU A 470 -2.68 10.36 -13.07
CA LEU A 470 -3.41 11.40 -13.79
C LEU A 470 -3.14 12.79 -13.22
N ALA A 471 -3.07 12.93 -11.89
CA ALA A 471 -2.71 14.19 -11.24
C ALA A 471 -1.26 14.59 -11.58
N ILE A 472 -0.32 13.64 -11.67
CA ILE A 472 1.06 13.89 -12.09
C ILE A 472 1.12 14.31 -13.57
N ILE A 473 0.37 13.64 -14.46
CA ILE A 473 0.28 14.03 -15.88
C ILE A 473 -0.31 15.44 -15.99
N SER A 474 -1.35 15.74 -15.21
CA SER A 474 -1.96 17.06 -15.14
C SER A 474 -0.97 18.11 -14.65
N ALA A 475 -0.27 17.83 -13.55
CA ALA A 475 0.79 18.69 -13.02
C ALA A 475 1.91 18.91 -14.04
N TYR A 476 2.30 17.88 -14.79
CA TYR A 476 3.28 17.98 -15.86
C TYR A 476 2.78 18.92 -16.98
N ILE A 477 1.54 18.74 -17.46
CA ILE A 477 0.96 19.61 -18.49
C ILE A 477 0.94 21.06 -18.02
N GLU A 478 0.41 21.32 -16.82
CA GLU A 478 0.32 22.67 -16.26
C GLU A 478 1.71 23.30 -16.07
N THR A 479 2.66 22.54 -15.52
CA THR A 479 4.03 23.02 -15.29
C THR A 479 4.71 23.34 -16.61
N VAL A 480 4.59 22.48 -17.63
CA VAL A 480 5.21 22.72 -18.92
C VAL A 480 4.53 23.87 -19.65
N ALA A 481 3.19 23.93 -19.66
CA ALA A 481 2.44 25.02 -20.28
C ALA A 481 2.72 26.40 -19.63
N HIS A 482 2.98 26.42 -18.32
CA HIS A 482 3.41 27.63 -17.62
C HIS A 482 4.76 28.17 -18.12
N HIS A 483 5.67 27.30 -18.59
CA HIS A 483 7.00 27.69 -19.06
C HIS A 483 7.13 27.71 -20.60
N VAL A 484 6.28 26.98 -21.29
CA VAL A 484 6.26 26.81 -22.75
C VAL A 484 4.88 27.23 -23.25
N PRO A 485 4.73 28.47 -23.76
CA PRO A 485 3.47 28.94 -24.31
C PRO A 485 2.92 28.00 -25.39
N ASP A 486 1.60 27.84 -25.41
CA ASP A 486 0.87 26.98 -26.36
C ASP A 486 1.20 25.48 -26.30
N PHE A 487 1.88 25.00 -25.25
CA PHE A 487 2.07 23.56 -25.04
C PHE A 487 0.73 22.86 -24.84
N ALA A 488 0.48 21.83 -25.64
CA ALA A 488 -0.70 20.97 -25.52
C ALA A 488 -0.35 19.52 -25.88
N LEU A 489 -0.81 18.56 -25.09
CA LEU A 489 -0.71 17.13 -25.40
C LEU A 489 -1.90 16.68 -26.25
N ASN A 490 -1.81 16.92 -27.55
CA ASN A 490 -2.86 16.53 -28.50
C ASN A 490 -2.71 15.06 -28.93
N ILE A 491 -3.75 14.24 -28.77
CA ILE A 491 -3.74 12.83 -29.22
C ILE A 491 -3.54 12.71 -30.74
N SER A 492 -3.89 13.74 -31.51
CA SER A 492 -3.66 13.82 -32.96
C SER A 492 -2.20 14.05 -33.34
N ASP A 493 -1.32 14.44 -32.40
CA ASP A 493 0.11 14.55 -32.65
C ASP A 493 0.74 13.14 -32.76
N PRO A 494 1.39 12.80 -33.89
CA PRO A 494 2.06 11.52 -34.05
C PRO A 494 3.07 11.18 -32.95
N THR A 495 3.73 12.19 -32.36
CA THR A 495 4.70 12.02 -31.27
C THR A 495 4.01 11.58 -29.99
N VAL A 496 2.88 12.21 -29.65
CA VAL A 496 2.07 11.85 -28.49
C VAL A 496 1.47 10.46 -28.68
N LEU A 497 0.91 10.19 -29.87
CA LEU A 497 0.31 8.90 -30.20
C LEU A 497 1.34 7.76 -30.14
N ALA A 498 2.54 7.96 -30.70
CA ALA A 498 3.64 7.00 -30.60
C ALA A 498 4.08 6.79 -29.15
N GLY A 499 4.17 7.87 -28.36
CA GLY A 499 4.45 7.80 -26.92
C GLY A 499 3.42 6.97 -26.15
N MET A 500 2.13 7.11 -26.47
CA MET A 500 1.05 6.30 -25.86
C MET A 500 1.21 4.81 -26.15
N PHE A 501 1.54 4.42 -27.40
CA PHE A 501 1.78 3.01 -27.74
C PHE A 501 3.03 2.45 -27.06
N LEU A 502 4.13 3.22 -27.02
CA LEU A 502 5.35 2.82 -26.31
C LEU A 502 5.09 2.66 -24.80
N GLY A 503 4.35 3.59 -24.21
CA GLY A 503 3.90 3.51 -22.82
C GLY A 503 3.03 2.28 -22.56
N GLY A 504 2.10 1.96 -23.48
CA GLY A 504 1.22 0.79 -23.38
C GLY A 504 1.94 -0.56 -23.44
N ILE A 505 3.09 -0.64 -24.11
CA ILE A 505 3.92 -1.87 -24.15
C ILE A 505 4.68 -2.09 -22.83
N PHE A 506 5.00 -1.01 -22.10
CA PHE A 506 5.89 -1.08 -20.93
C PHE A 506 5.35 -2.00 -19.80
N PRO A 507 4.06 -1.93 -19.39
CA PRO A 507 3.51 -2.87 -18.42
C PRO A 507 3.64 -4.33 -18.85
N PHE A 508 3.38 -4.65 -20.13
CA PHE A 508 3.51 -6.02 -20.63
C PHE A 508 4.95 -6.53 -20.60
N LEU A 509 5.91 -5.67 -20.96
CA LEU A 509 7.32 -6.03 -20.92
C LEU A 509 7.78 -6.27 -19.48
N VAL A 510 7.45 -5.36 -18.56
CA VAL A 510 7.80 -5.51 -17.14
C VAL A 510 7.14 -6.75 -16.54
N SER A 511 5.86 -6.99 -16.81
CA SER A 511 5.16 -8.21 -16.38
C SER A 511 5.83 -9.47 -16.91
N SER A 512 6.24 -9.49 -18.19
CA SER A 512 6.96 -10.63 -18.74
C SER A 512 8.28 -10.87 -17.99
N MET A 513 9.06 -9.82 -17.73
CA MET A 513 10.33 -9.94 -17.03
C MET A 513 10.16 -10.44 -15.59
N THR A 514 9.18 -9.93 -14.85
CA THR A 514 8.93 -10.36 -13.47
C THR A 514 8.35 -11.77 -13.39
N MET A 515 7.44 -12.15 -14.29
CA MET A 515 6.92 -13.51 -14.38
C MET A 515 8.02 -14.53 -14.72
N THR A 516 8.92 -14.19 -15.65
CA THR A 516 10.07 -15.06 -15.96
C THR A 516 11.00 -15.19 -14.76
N ALA A 517 11.31 -14.09 -14.06
CA ALA A 517 12.17 -14.14 -12.87
C ALA A 517 11.60 -15.02 -11.75
N VAL A 518 10.28 -14.94 -11.49
CA VAL A 518 9.60 -15.83 -10.55
C VAL A 518 9.66 -17.28 -11.01
N GLY A 519 9.37 -17.54 -12.30
CA GLY A 519 9.37 -18.89 -12.86
C GLY A 519 10.74 -19.58 -12.78
N ASP A 520 11.81 -18.85 -13.11
CA ASP A 520 13.18 -19.37 -13.04
C ASP A 520 13.57 -19.70 -11.59
N ALA A 521 13.32 -18.79 -10.65
CA ALA A 521 13.62 -19.00 -9.23
C ALA A 521 12.77 -20.13 -8.61
N ALA A 522 11.48 -20.19 -8.94
CA ALA A 522 10.59 -21.26 -8.47
C ALA A 522 11.06 -22.63 -8.99
N PHE A 523 11.56 -22.71 -10.22
CA PHE A 523 12.05 -23.97 -10.78
C PHE A 523 13.29 -24.50 -10.05
N ASP A 524 14.20 -23.61 -9.65
CA ASP A 524 15.34 -23.96 -8.81
C ASP A 524 14.89 -24.40 -7.39
N MET A 525 13.90 -23.71 -6.81
CA MET A 525 13.30 -24.09 -5.53
C MET A 525 12.66 -25.48 -5.58
N ILE A 526 11.86 -25.76 -6.62
CA ILE A 526 11.23 -27.07 -6.85
C ILE A 526 12.29 -28.17 -6.94
N ARG A 527 13.38 -27.94 -7.66
CA ARG A 527 14.48 -28.91 -7.78
C ARG A 527 15.15 -29.19 -6.44
N GLU A 528 15.38 -28.16 -5.63
CA GLU A 528 16.01 -28.31 -4.32
C GLU A 528 15.09 -29.02 -3.32
N ILE A 529 13.81 -28.68 -3.27
CA ILE A 529 12.84 -29.37 -2.40
C ILE A 529 12.73 -30.86 -2.80
N ARG A 530 12.61 -31.16 -4.09
CA ARG A 530 12.61 -32.55 -4.59
C ARG A 530 13.90 -33.29 -4.23
N ARG A 531 15.06 -32.61 -4.33
CA ARG A 531 16.35 -33.20 -3.96
C ARG A 531 16.36 -33.57 -2.48
N GLN A 532 15.94 -32.66 -1.60
CA GLN A 532 15.90 -32.92 -0.16
C GLN A 532 14.95 -34.06 0.20
N PHE A 533 13.72 -34.07 -0.34
CA PHE A 533 12.79 -35.19 -0.10
C PHE A 533 13.29 -36.53 -0.62
N LYS A 534 14.16 -36.54 -1.64
CA LYS A 534 14.73 -37.76 -2.19
C LYS A 534 15.99 -38.23 -1.45
N GLU A 535 16.84 -37.30 -1.03
CA GLU A 535 18.20 -37.57 -0.56
C GLU A 535 18.37 -37.54 0.96
N ILE A 536 17.47 -36.89 1.70
CA ILE A 536 17.50 -36.81 3.17
C ILE A 536 16.53 -37.85 3.72
N PRO A 537 17.02 -38.96 4.32
CA PRO A 537 16.19 -40.09 4.77
C PRO A 537 15.27 -39.80 5.95
#